data_AF-F2JW14-F1
#
_entry.id   AF-F2JW14-F1
#
_cell.length_a   1.000
_cell.length_b   1.000
_cell.length_c   1.000
_cell.angle_alpha   90.00
_cell.angle_beta   90.00
_cell.angle_gamma   90.00
#
_symmetry.space_group_name_H-M   'P 1'
#
loop_
_entity.id
_entity.type
_entity.pdbx_description
1 polymer ?
#
loop_
_entity_poly.entity_id
_entity_poly.type
_entity_poly.pdbx_seq_one_letter_code
_entity_poly.pdbx_strand_id
1 'polypeptide(L)'
;MTNFIVQLLASEKGVAWLSGLSWVVIFGAAILSFLPGMDVQAMDLISISNSMITISAIIFGIMGAWLSLVKVEYREQIKEKVPKRENVQDILNKAENLSGIITTSCVILFICIIYNFAYYVFSNYAFFQSIKSELKGLSLSVLVFLGGIQIRLLIAIMWSGVDHVLDLYSLKDQLEDERD
;
A
#
# COMPACT_ATOMS: atom_id res chain seq x y z
N MET A 1 -7.70 18.72 20.17
CA MET A 1 -8.33 17.85 19.15
C MET A 1 -7.35 16.80 18.61
N THR A 2 -6.06 17.12 18.42
CA THR A 2 -4.98 16.19 18.04
C THR A 2 -4.79 15.03 19.03
N ASN A 3 -4.81 15.28 20.34
CA ASN A 3 -4.64 14.20 21.34
C ASN A 3 -5.77 13.16 21.34
N PHE A 4 -7.00 13.54 20.96
CA PHE A 4 -8.12 12.61 20.90
C PHE A 4 -8.02 11.66 19.71
N ILE A 5 -7.53 12.15 18.56
CA ILE A 5 -7.29 11.32 17.37
C ILE A 5 -6.17 10.31 17.66
N VAL A 6 -5.08 10.76 18.30
CA VAL A 6 -3.97 9.88 18.70
C VAL A 6 -4.42 8.82 19.70
N GLN A 7 -5.24 9.18 20.69
CA GLN A 7 -5.73 8.25 21.71
C GLN A 7 -6.79 7.27 21.17
N LEU A 8 -7.60 7.70 20.19
CA LEU A 8 -8.57 6.84 19.49
C LEU A 8 -7.84 5.85 18.55
N LEU A 9 -6.76 6.30 17.91
CA LEU A 9 -5.87 5.48 17.09
C LEU A 9 -5.02 4.50 17.90
N ALA A 10 -4.66 4.85 19.13
CA ALA A 10 -3.92 3.97 20.03
C ALA A 10 -4.76 2.84 20.61
N SER A 11 -6.10 2.90 20.55
CA SER A 11 -6.93 1.78 20.97
C SER A 11 -7.05 0.75 19.84
N GLU A 12 -6.76 -0.51 20.14
CA GLU A 12 -6.91 -1.66 19.23
C GLU A 12 -8.28 -1.67 18.52
N LYS A 13 -9.32 -1.25 19.24
CA LYS A 13 -10.70 -1.15 18.74
C LYS A 13 -10.88 -0.03 17.72
N GLY A 14 -10.18 1.08 17.87
CA GLY A 14 -10.21 2.22 16.95
C GLY A 14 -9.54 1.90 15.61
N VAL A 15 -8.40 1.21 15.65
CA VAL A 15 -7.71 0.73 14.43
C VAL A 15 -8.58 -0.28 13.68
N ALA A 16 -9.19 -1.23 14.40
CA ALA A 16 -10.10 -2.20 13.79
C ALA A 16 -11.32 -1.52 13.14
N TRP A 17 -11.93 -0.54 13.81
CA TRP A 17 -13.08 0.19 13.28
C TRP A 17 -12.74 1.01 12.02
N LEU A 18 -11.61 1.74 12.04
CA LEU A 18 -11.12 2.48 10.87
C LEU A 18 -10.77 1.55 9.71
N SER A 19 -10.19 0.38 10.03
CA SER A 19 -9.88 -0.63 9.03
C SER A 19 -11.15 -1.14 8.34
N GLY A 20 -12.24 -1.37 9.09
CA GLY A 20 -13.52 -1.78 8.55
C GLY A 20 -14.18 -0.69 7.71
N LEU A 21 -14.16 0.56 8.19
CA LEU A 21 -14.72 1.71 7.47
C LEU A 21 -14.06 1.91 6.11
N SER A 22 -12.72 1.82 6.05
CA SER A 22 -12.01 1.97 4.77
C SER A 22 -12.38 0.88 3.76
N TRP A 23 -12.60 -0.38 4.19
CA TRP A 23 -13.08 -1.42 3.29
C TRP A 23 -14.47 -1.11 2.75
N VAL A 24 -15.40 -0.66 3.60
CA VAL A 24 -16.74 -0.25 3.16
C VAL A 24 -16.66 0.88 2.12
N VAL A 25 -15.79 1.87 2.34
CA VAL A 25 -15.58 2.97 1.38
C VAL A 25 -15.01 2.45 0.07
N ILE A 26 -14.01 1.57 0.09
CA ILE A 26 -13.38 1.01 -1.11
C ILE A 26 -14.39 0.18 -1.91
N PHE A 27 -15.12 -0.72 -1.26
CA PHE A 27 -16.17 -1.52 -1.90
C PHE A 27 -17.31 -0.65 -2.44
N GLY A 28 -17.77 0.32 -1.66
CA GLY A 28 -18.81 1.26 -2.08
C GLY A 28 -18.37 2.06 -3.32
N ALA A 29 -17.15 2.59 -3.32
CA ALA A 29 -16.58 3.31 -4.46
C ALA A 29 -16.44 2.41 -5.70
N ALA A 30 -16.02 1.15 -5.54
CA ALA A 30 -15.90 0.21 -6.64
C ALA A 30 -17.27 -0.17 -7.25
N ILE A 31 -18.31 -0.33 -6.44
CA ILE A 31 -19.66 -0.60 -6.95
C ILE A 31 -20.23 0.63 -7.66
N LEU A 32 -20.07 1.80 -7.05
CA LEU A 32 -20.57 3.06 -7.61
C LEU A 32 -19.86 3.46 -8.91
N SER A 33 -18.62 3.04 -9.11
CA SER A 33 -17.86 3.34 -10.33
C SER A 33 -18.27 2.49 -11.54
N PHE A 34 -19.06 1.43 -11.35
CA PHE A 34 -19.50 0.58 -12.47
C PHE A 34 -20.40 1.34 -13.46
N LEU A 35 -21.40 2.07 -12.95
CA LEU A 35 -22.35 2.84 -13.77
C LEU A 35 -21.66 3.90 -14.64
N PRO A 36 -20.84 4.83 -14.09
CA PRO A 36 -20.13 5.80 -14.92
C PRO A 36 -19.07 5.13 -15.81
N GLY A 37 -18.52 3.98 -15.41
CA GLY A 37 -17.50 3.27 -16.18
C GLY A 37 -17.97 2.75 -17.54
N MET A 38 -19.27 2.57 -17.73
CA MET A 38 -19.84 2.17 -19.03
C MET A 38 -19.66 3.23 -20.12
N ASP A 39 -19.68 4.51 -19.74
CA ASP A 39 -19.57 5.66 -20.65
C ASP A 39 -18.13 6.19 -20.79
N VAL A 40 -17.21 5.72 -19.94
CA VAL A 40 -15.81 6.17 -19.96
C VAL A 40 -15.11 5.77 -21.27
N GLN A 41 -14.29 6.69 -21.79
CA GLN A 41 -13.46 6.39 -22.94
C GLN A 41 -12.36 5.41 -22.53
N ALA A 42 -12.09 4.44 -23.39
CA ALA A 42 -11.10 3.42 -23.09
C ALA A 42 -9.68 3.98 -22.93
N MET A 43 -9.40 5.13 -23.54
CA MET A 43 -8.13 5.84 -23.38
C MET A 43 -7.92 6.34 -21.94
N ASP A 44 -8.98 6.81 -21.29
CA ASP A 44 -8.91 7.29 -19.90
C ASP A 44 -8.63 6.13 -18.93
N LEU A 45 -9.22 4.96 -19.18
CA LEU A 45 -8.96 3.74 -18.41
C LEU A 45 -7.48 3.31 -18.45
N ILE A 46 -6.84 3.42 -19.61
CA ILE A 46 -5.40 3.14 -19.76
C ILE A 46 -4.57 4.18 -18.99
N SER A 47 -4.97 5.46 -19.05
CA SER A 47 -4.28 6.52 -18.32
C SER A 47 -4.34 6.30 -16.80
N ILE A 48 -5.50 5.88 -16.29
CA ILE A 48 -5.69 5.51 -14.88
C ILE A 48 -4.81 4.30 -14.52
N SER A 49 -4.85 3.24 -15.34
CA SER A 49 -4.00 2.04 -15.16
C SER A 49 -2.51 2.38 -15.13
N ASN A 50 -2.04 3.24 -16.04
CA ASN A 50 -0.65 3.71 -16.06
C ASN A 50 -0.28 4.49 -14.80
N SER A 51 -1.18 5.37 -14.33
CA SER A 51 -0.98 6.08 -13.06
C SER A 51 -0.86 5.12 -11.88
N MET A 52 -1.65 4.04 -11.85
CA MET A 52 -1.56 3.00 -10.83
C MET A 52 -0.25 2.19 -10.89
N ILE A 53 0.29 1.95 -12.09
CA ILE A 53 1.61 1.33 -12.28
C ILE A 53 2.68 2.24 -11.69
N THR A 54 2.64 3.55 -11.97
CA THR A 54 3.58 4.53 -11.42
C THR A 54 3.53 4.55 -9.89
N ILE A 55 2.34 4.61 -9.30
CA ILE A 55 2.17 4.60 -7.84
C ILE A 55 2.71 3.30 -7.24
N SER A 56 2.43 2.14 -7.86
CA SER A 56 2.98 0.85 -7.41
C SER A 56 4.51 0.85 -7.43
N ALA A 57 5.12 1.39 -8.49
CA ALA A 57 6.57 1.47 -8.62
C ALA A 57 7.20 2.37 -7.55
N ILE A 58 6.53 3.49 -7.21
CA ILE A 58 6.95 4.37 -6.11
C ILE A 58 6.90 3.63 -4.77
N ILE A 59 5.79 2.95 -4.47
CA ILE A 59 5.65 2.15 -3.24
C ILE A 59 6.76 1.10 -3.17
N PHE A 60 6.99 0.38 -4.26
CA PHE A 60 8.04 -0.62 -4.35
C PHE A 60 9.43 -0.02 -4.08
N GLY A 61 9.74 1.15 -4.64
CA GLY A 61 11.00 1.86 -4.42
C GLY A 61 11.20 2.31 -2.96
N ILE A 62 10.18 2.93 -2.36
CA ILE A 62 10.22 3.40 -0.96
C ILE A 62 10.41 2.20 -0.02
N MET A 63 9.65 1.13 -0.22
CA MET A 63 9.72 -0.07 0.62
C MET A 63 11.03 -0.83 0.43
N GLY A 64 11.57 -0.87 -0.79
CA GLY A 64 12.89 -1.44 -1.06
C GLY A 64 14.00 -0.69 -0.32
N ALA A 65 13.95 0.65 -0.29
CA ALA A 65 14.87 1.47 0.49
C ALA A 65 14.70 1.20 2.00
N TRP A 66 13.45 1.10 2.48
CA TRP A 66 13.14 0.82 3.88
C TRP A 66 13.73 -0.52 4.35
N LEU A 67 13.53 -1.59 3.58
CA LEU A 67 14.11 -2.90 3.89
C LEU A 67 15.63 -2.87 3.91
N SER A 68 16.26 -2.07 3.05
CA SER A 68 17.71 -1.90 3.05
C SER A 68 18.21 -1.22 4.33
N LEU A 69 17.52 -0.20 4.82
CA LEU A 69 17.87 0.49 6.07
C LEU A 69 17.74 -0.45 7.27
N VAL A 70 16.59 -1.12 7.37
CA VAL A 70 16.31 -2.11 8.42
C VAL A 70 17.38 -3.22 8.43
N LYS A 71 17.82 -3.68 7.25
CA LYS A 71 18.92 -4.65 7.14
C LYS A 71 20.26 -4.13 7.66
N VAL A 72 20.58 -2.86 7.43
CA VAL A 72 21.82 -2.23 7.93
C VAL A 72 21.78 -2.14 9.45
N GLU A 73 20.68 -1.65 10.01
CA GLU A 73 20.48 -1.51 11.45
C GLU A 73 20.66 -2.85 12.18
N TYR A 74 20.09 -3.94 11.67
CA TYR A 74 20.29 -5.27 12.27
C TYR A 74 21.72 -5.77 12.20
N ARG A 75 22.44 -5.43 11.13
CA ARG A 75 23.83 -5.85 11.00
C ARG A 75 24.72 -5.18 12.06
N GLU A 76 24.35 -3.98 12.51
CA GLU A 76 25.04 -3.26 13.58
C GLU A 76 24.63 -3.79 14.96
N GLN A 77 23.33 -4.00 15.21
CA GLN A 77 22.84 -4.56 16.48
C GLN A 77 23.41 -5.96 16.77
N ILE A 78 23.53 -6.83 15.76
CA ILE A 78 24.11 -8.18 15.91
C ILE A 78 25.62 -8.12 16.20
N LYS A 79 26.32 -7.09 15.72
CA LYS A 79 27.76 -6.92 16.00
C LYS A 79 28.01 -6.43 17.43
N GLU A 80 27.09 -5.65 18.00
CA GLU A 80 27.28 -5.03 19.32
C GLU A 80 26.69 -5.84 20.48
N LYS A 81 25.59 -6.59 20.29
CA LYS A 81 24.96 -7.39 21.36
C LYS A 81 24.39 -8.72 20.85
N VAL A 82 24.52 -9.80 21.62
CA VAL A 82 23.80 -11.06 21.37
C VAL A 82 22.30 -10.79 21.57
N PRO A 83 21.46 -10.86 20.52
CA PRO A 83 20.07 -10.42 20.64
C PRO A 83 19.29 -11.36 21.57
N LYS A 84 18.55 -10.78 22.53
CA LYS A 84 17.52 -11.51 23.28
C LYS A 84 16.47 -12.02 22.28
N ARG A 85 15.98 -13.25 22.46
CA ARG A 85 14.99 -13.91 21.58
C ARG A 85 13.75 -13.05 21.31
N GLU A 86 13.32 -12.24 22.27
CA GLU A 86 12.14 -11.39 22.18
C GLU A 86 12.28 -10.30 21.11
N ASN A 87 13.43 -9.62 21.05
CA ASN A 87 13.70 -8.61 20.01
C ASN A 87 13.70 -9.23 18.61
N VAL A 88 14.16 -10.48 18.45
CA VAL A 88 14.20 -11.15 17.14
C VAL A 88 12.78 -11.39 16.59
N GLN A 89 11.80 -11.64 17.47
CA GLN A 89 10.43 -11.92 17.04
C GLN A 89 9.72 -10.66 16.55
N ASP A 90 9.88 -9.53 17.24
CA ASP A 90 9.30 -8.25 16.82
C ASP A 90 9.89 -7.76 15.49
N ILE A 91 11.17 -8.04 15.28
CA ILE A 91 11.89 -7.78 14.04
C ILE A 91 11.31 -8.61 12.89
N LEU A 92 11.12 -9.91 13.11
CA LEU A 92 10.52 -10.80 12.11
C LEU A 92 9.11 -10.34 11.76
N ASN A 93 8.30 -9.97 12.76
CA ASN A 93 6.94 -9.47 12.55
C ASN A 93 6.94 -8.17 11.73
N LYS A 94 7.86 -7.23 12.00
CA LYS A 94 8.03 -6.00 11.20
C LYS A 94 8.43 -6.34 9.75
N ALA A 95 9.41 -7.22 9.56
CA ALA A 95 9.89 -7.63 8.24
C ALA A 95 8.80 -8.36 7.43
N GLU A 96 8.00 -9.22 8.08
CA GLU A 96 6.88 -9.92 7.47
C GLU A 96 5.78 -8.95 7.03
N ASN A 97 5.44 -7.97 7.86
CA ASN A 97 4.45 -6.95 7.50
C ASN A 97 4.93 -6.08 6.32
N LEU A 98 6.21 -5.67 6.32
CA LEU A 98 6.84 -4.95 5.20
C LEU A 98 6.81 -5.78 3.90
N SER A 99 7.12 -7.09 4.00
CA SER A 99 7.07 -8.03 2.87
C SER A 99 5.66 -8.16 2.30
N GLY A 100 4.63 -8.19 3.16
CA GLY A 100 3.23 -8.25 2.75
C GLY A 100 2.81 -7.03 1.92
N ILE A 101 3.23 -5.83 2.33
CA ILE A 101 2.97 -4.58 1.60
C ILE A 101 3.61 -4.62 0.21
N ILE A 102 4.89 -4.99 0.12
CA ILE A 102 5.64 -5.09 -1.15
C ILE A 102 4.97 -6.09 -2.09
N THR A 103 4.66 -7.28 -1.59
CA THR A 103 4.03 -8.34 -2.38
C THR A 103 2.69 -7.87 -2.94
N THR A 104 1.87 -7.21 -2.11
CA THR A 104 0.57 -6.67 -2.54
C THR A 104 0.74 -5.63 -3.65
N SER A 105 1.68 -4.69 -3.51
CA SER A 105 1.97 -3.70 -4.55
C SER A 105 2.46 -4.34 -5.85
N CYS A 106 3.28 -5.39 -5.79
CA CYS A 106 3.72 -6.14 -6.96
C CYS A 106 2.55 -6.85 -7.66
N VAL A 107 1.63 -7.45 -6.90
CA VAL A 107 0.43 -8.09 -7.47
C VAL A 107 -0.44 -7.05 -8.19
N ILE A 108 -0.66 -5.88 -7.60
CA ILE A 108 -1.44 -4.81 -8.23
C ILE A 108 -0.77 -4.35 -9.53
N LEU A 109 0.55 -4.10 -9.50
CA LEU A 109 1.33 -3.74 -10.68
C LEU A 109 1.19 -4.80 -11.78
N PHE A 110 1.29 -6.08 -11.42
CA PHE A 110 1.17 -7.19 -12.36
C PHE A 110 -0.22 -7.24 -13.00
N ILE A 111 -1.29 -7.03 -12.21
CA ILE A 111 -2.66 -6.95 -12.72
C ILE A 111 -2.82 -5.77 -13.69
N CYS A 112 -2.28 -4.58 -13.37
CA CYS A 112 -2.36 -3.42 -14.26
C CYS A 112 -1.60 -3.63 -15.58
N ILE A 113 -0.44 -4.29 -15.55
CA ILE A 113 0.32 -4.64 -16.77
C ILE A 113 -0.46 -5.63 -17.63
N ILE A 114 -1.02 -6.68 -17.02
CA ILE A 114 -1.86 -7.66 -17.73
C ILE A 114 -3.07 -6.95 -18.34
N TYR A 115 -3.72 -6.04 -17.59
CA TYR A 115 -4.85 -5.28 -18.09
C TYR A 115 -4.49 -4.44 -19.32
N ASN A 116 -3.37 -3.70 -19.27
CA ASN A 116 -2.90 -2.92 -20.41
C ASN A 116 -2.60 -3.82 -21.62
N PHE A 117 -1.92 -4.95 -21.41
CA PHE A 117 -1.63 -5.90 -22.49
C PHE A 117 -2.91 -6.49 -23.09
N ALA A 118 -3.84 -6.93 -22.24
CA ALA A 118 -5.14 -7.46 -22.66
C ALA A 118 -5.90 -6.43 -23.49
N TYR A 119 -5.91 -5.16 -23.07
CA TYR A 119 -6.55 -4.09 -23.82
C TYR A 119 -6.02 -3.96 -25.25
N TYR A 120 -4.70 -3.97 -25.44
CA TYR A 120 -4.07 -3.92 -26.77
C TYR A 120 -4.36 -5.15 -27.64
N VAL A 121 -4.44 -6.34 -27.03
CA VAL A 121 -4.73 -7.57 -27.77
C VAL A 121 -6.20 -7.61 -28.19
N PHE A 122 -7.12 -7.27 -27.28
CA PHE A 122 -8.55 -7.37 -27.52
C PHE A 122 -9.11 -6.25 -28.40
N SER A 123 -8.42 -5.11 -28.54
CA SER A 123 -8.88 -4.01 -29.40
C SER A 123 -9.05 -4.39 -30.87
N ASN A 124 -8.40 -5.48 -31.34
CA ASN A 124 -8.42 -5.91 -32.72
C ASN A 124 -9.52 -6.93 -33.06
N TYR A 125 -10.26 -7.46 -32.07
CA TYR A 125 -11.25 -8.51 -32.29
C TYR A 125 -12.69 -7.96 -32.34
N ALA A 126 -13.37 -8.16 -33.47
CA ALA A 126 -14.75 -7.68 -33.70
C ALA A 126 -15.79 -8.26 -32.72
N PHE A 127 -15.54 -9.46 -32.17
CA PHE A 127 -16.40 -10.10 -31.18
C PHE A 127 -16.60 -9.25 -29.90
N PHE A 128 -15.62 -8.42 -29.56
CA PHE A 128 -15.65 -7.62 -28.34
C PHE A 128 -16.56 -6.39 -28.40
N GLN A 129 -17.11 -6.02 -29.57
CA GLN A 129 -17.92 -4.81 -29.71
C GLN A 129 -19.21 -4.85 -28.88
N SER A 130 -19.83 -6.03 -28.71
CA SER A 130 -21.08 -6.16 -27.95
C SER A 130 -20.88 -6.13 -26.43
N ILE A 131 -19.74 -6.60 -25.93
CA ILE A 131 -19.44 -6.69 -24.48
C ILE A 131 -18.59 -5.49 -24.01
N LYS A 132 -18.17 -4.62 -24.94
CA LYS A 132 -17.21 -3.54 -24.67
C LYS A 132 -17.63 -2.60 -23.55
N SER A 133 -18.91 -2.23 -23.48
CA SER A 133 -19.40 -1.28 -22.47
C SER A 133 -19.40 -1.91 -21.06
N GLU A 134 -19.88 -3.15 -20.93
CA GLU A 134 -19.85 -3.88 -19.66
C GLU A 134 -18.42 -4.15 -19.18
N LEU A 135 -17.51 -4.52 -20.10
CA LEU A 135 -16.12 -4.77 -19.78
C LEU A 135 -15.40 -3.51 -19.27
N LYS A 136 -15.76 -2.32 -19.79
CA LYS A 136 -15.23 -1.03 -19.31
C LYS A 136 -15.74 -0.68 -17.92
N GLY A 137 -17.04 -0.89 -17.67
CA GLY A 137 -17.62 -0.69 -16.33
C GLY A 137 -16.94 -1.60 -15.30
N LEU A 138 -16.74 -2.86 -15.66
CA LEU A 138 -16.06 -3.83 -14.82
C LEU A 138 -14.59 -3.45 -14.60
N SER A 139 -13.87 -3.05 -15.64
CA SER A 139 -12.46 -2.67 -15.50
C SER A 139 -12.27 -1.41 -14.66
N LEU A 140 -13.15 -0.41 -14.79
CA LEU A 140 -13.11 0.77 -13.92
C LEU A 140 -13.37 0.38 -12.47
N SER A 141 -14.35 -0.49 -12.21
CA SER A 141 -14.65 -0.99 -10.87
C SER A 141 -13.44 -1.67 -10.23
N VAL A 142 -12.76 -2.55 -10.98
CA VAL A 142 -11.54 -3.22 -10.54
C VAL A 142 -10.42 -2.22 -10.29
N LEU A 143 -10.19 -1.25 -11.18
CA LEU A 143 -9.15 -0.23 -11.01
C LEU A 143 -9.41 0.64 -9.78
N VAL A 144 -10.65 1.07 -9.53
CA VAL A 144 -11.02 1.83 -8.33
C VAL A 144 -10.81 1.01 -7.06
N PHE A 145 -11.18 -0.27 -7.09
CA PHE A 145 -10.95 -1.18 -5.97
C PHE A 145 -9.46 -1.32 -5.64
N LEU A 146 -8.64 -1.62 -6.66
CA LEU A 146 -7.19 -1.75 -6.52
C LEU A 146 -6.54 -0.43 -6.10
N GLY A 147 -7.02 0.70 -6.62
CA GLY A 147 -6.56 2.05 -6.25
C GLY A 147 -6.86 2.37 -4.79
N GLY A 148 -8.03 1.99 -4.30
CA GLY A 148 -8.38 2.09 -2.88
C GLY A 148 -7.43 1.29 -1.98
N ILE A 149 -7.09 0.06 -2.39
CA ILE A 149 -6.09 -0.76 -1.68
C ILE A 149 -4.71 -0.07 -1.68
N GLN A 150 -4.26 0.46 -2.83
CA GLN A 150 -2.99 1.19 -2.90
C GLN A 150 -2.93 2.41 -1.99
N ILE A 151 -4.00 3.21 -1.96
CA ILE A 151 -4.07 4.40 -1.07
C ILE A 151 -3.95 3.96 0.39
N ARG A 152 -4.63 2.88 0.77
CA ARG A 152 -4.53 2.35 2.12
C ARG A 152 -3.11 1.87 2.44
N LEU A 153 -2.43 1.21 1.50
CA LEU A 153 -1.04 0.80 1.68
C LEU A 153 -0.12 2.00 1.83
N LEU A 154 -0.30 3.07 1.04
CA LEU A 154 0.47 4.31 1.18
C LEU A 154 0.33 4.93 2.57
N ILE A 155 -0.89 5.00 3.10
CA ILE A 155 -1.13 5.54 4.44
C ILE A 155 -0.41 4.69 5.50
N ALA A 156 -0.48 3.36 5.39
CA ALA A 156 0.19 2.45 6.31
C ALA A 156 1.73 2.62 6.28
N ILE A 157 2.30 2.79 5.07
CA ILE A 157 3.73 3.06 4.90
C ILE A 157 4.10 4.41 5.50
N MET A 158 3.30 5.45 5.27
CA MET A 158 3.57 6.78 5.84
C MET A 158 3.56 6.77 7.37
N TRP A 159 2.66 6.03 7.99
CA TRP A 159 2.63 5.89 9.46
C TRP A 159 3.80 5.10 9.99
N SER A 160 4.11 3.93 9.39
CA SER A 160 5.34 3.20 9.73
C SER A 160 6.59 4.08 9.52
N GLY A 161 6.53 4.95 8.53
CA GLY A 161 7.43 6.07 8.25
C GLY A 161 7.72 6.94 9.47
N VAL A 162 6.65 7.57 9.95
CA VAL A 162 6.67 8.51 11.06
C VAL A 162 7.09 7.84 12.36
N ASP A 163 6.57 6.64 12.65
CA ASP A 163 6.87 5.91 13.88
C ASP A 163 8.38 5.62 13.99
N HIS A 164 9.01 5.18 12.89
CA HIS A 164 10.45 4.92 12.89
C HIS A 164 11.30 6.19 13.06
N VAL A 165 10.86 7.31 12.48
CA VAL A 165 11.54 8.59 12.69
C VAL A 165 11.45 9.02 14.17
N LEU A 166 10.28 8.86 14.80
CA LEU A 166 10.09 9.14 16.23
C LEU A 166 10.94 8.21 17.11
N ASP A 167 11.04 6.92 16.76
CA ASP A 167 11.90 5.97 17.46
C ASP A 167 13.37 6.43 17.40
N LEU A 168 13.85 6.89 16.24
CA LEU A 168 15.22 7.43 16.08
C LEU A 168 15.46 8.69 16.93
N TYR A 169 14.49 9.60 17.02
CA TYR A 169 14.60 10.76 17.90
C TYR A 169 14.68 10.35 19.37
N SER A 170 13.86 9.40 19.81
CA SER A 170 13.86 8.92 21.19
C SER A 170 15.18 8.23 21.57
N LEU A 171 15.79 7.50 20.63
CA LEU A 171 17.08 6.85 20.82
C LEU A 171 18.22 7.89 20.92
N LYS A 172 18.15 8.96 20.12
CA LYS A 172 19.12 10.05 20.17
C LYS A 172 19.11 10.74 21.54
N ASP A 173 17.94 11.06 22.07
CA ASP A 173 17.81 11.71 23.38
C ASP A 173 18.37 10.84 24.51
N GLN A 174 18.10 9.52 24.49
CA GLN A 174 18.67 8.59 25.48
C GLN A 174 20.20 8.54 25.46
N LEU A 175 20.82 8.61 24.28
CA LEU A 175 22.28 8.61 24.13
C LEU A 175 22.93 9.93 24.55
N GLU A 176 22.20 11.04 24.49
CA GLU A 176 22.66 12.34 25.00
C GLU A 176 22.61 12.34 26.53
N ASP A 177 21.54 11.82 27.15
CA ASP A 177 21.41 11.70 28.61
C ASP A 177 22.47 10.76 29.25
N GLU A 178 22.92 9.72 28.56
CA GLU A 178 23.98 8.82 29.06
C GLU A 178 25.40 9.44 29.01
N ARG A 179 25.59 10.54 28.28
CA ARG A 179 26.90 11.22 28.16
C ARG A 179 27.15 12.30 29.20
N ASP A 180 26.09 12.80 29.84
CA ASP A 180 26.13 13.86 30.87
C ASP A 180 26.21 13.28 32.29
#